data_AF-A0A7C6U1C4-F1
#
_entry.id   AF-A0A7C6U1C4-F1
#
_cell.length_a   1.000
_cell.length_b   1.000
_cell.length_c   1.000
_cell.angle_alpha   90.00
_cell.angle_beta   90.00
_cell.angle_gamma   90.00
#
_symmetry.space_group_name_H-M   'P 1'
#
loop_
_entity.id
_entity.type
_entity.pdbx_description
1 polymer ?
#
loop_
_entity_poly.entity_id
_entity_poly.type
_entity_poly.pdbx_seq_one_letter_code
_entity_poly.pdbx_strand_id
1 'polypeptide(L)'
;TYGHSERVTYFAKEIGQRLNLPRQDLQLLEYGAFLHDIGKLEISREILNKKDGLLEEDWNIIRQHPQWGAEILKSVASLKPAIPMVLYHHENYDGTGYPFGLKGDEIPLFARILRVADSFDAIVSNRPYSSPMAQEEALKELARCSGSQYDPQIVAVFLEVMKSIKLY
;
A
#
# COMPACT_ATOMS: atom_id res chain seq x y z
N THR A 1 6.62 2.01 9.44
CA THR A 1 7.17 3.04 10.36
C THR A 1 6.41 4.34 10.17
N TYR A 2 6.46 5.29 11.10
CA TYR A 2 5.73 6.56 10.95
C TYR A 2 6.08 7.30 9.64
N GLY A 3 7.36 7.46 9.32
CA GLY A 3 7.78 8.10 8.07
C GLY A 3 7.37 7.36 6.80
N HIS A 4 7.23 6.02 6.85
CA HIS A 4 6.66 5.24 5.75
C HIS A 4 5.18 5.56 5.56
N SER A 5 4.39 5.57 6.63
CA SER A 5 2.98 5.94 6.58
C SER A 5 2.77 7.34 5.98
N GLU A 6 3.61 8.32 6.35
CA GLU A 6 3.54 9.67 5.79
C GLU A 6 3.83 9.71 4.28
N ARG A 7 4.89 9.04 3.82
CA ARG A 7 5.26 9.04 2.40
C ARG A 7 4.25 8.28 1.54
N VAL A 8 3.76 7.14 2.01
CA VAL A 8 2.67 6.40 1.33
C VAL A 8 1.42 7.25 1.23
N THR A 9 1.06 7.96 2.32
CA THR A 9 -0.08 8.88 2.33
C THR A 9 0.11 10.01 1.32
N TYR A 10 1.31 10.60 1.25
CA TYR A 10 1.65 11.62 0.26
C TYR A 10 1.45 11.11 -1.17
N PHE A 11 2.07 9.98 -1.54
CA PHE A 11 1.95 9.42 -2.88
C PHE A 11 0.51 9.04 -3.24
N ALA A 12 -0.24 8.44 -2.31
CA ALA A 12 -1.65 8.10 -2.51
C ALA A 12 -2.49 9.35 -2.80
N LYS A 13 -2.29 10.44 -2.05
CA LYS A 13 -2.99 11.72 -2.27
C LYS A 13 -2.66 12.33 -3.63
N GLU A 14 -1.40 12.32 -4.05
CA GLU A 14 -1.00 12.83 -5.36
C GLU A 14 -1.65 12.03 -6.50
N ILE A 15 -1.70 10.70 -6.40
CA ILE A 15 -2.44 9.85 -7.35
C ILE A 15 -3.93 10.22 -7.36
N GLY A 16 -4.55 10.33 -6.19
CA GLY A 16 -5.97 10.66 -6.06
C GLY A 16 -6.31 12.04 -6.64
N GLN A 17 -5.46 13.04 -6.42
CA GLN A 17 -5.61 14.37 -7.00
C GLN A 17 -5.52 14.32 -8.52
N ARG A 18 -4.58 13.53 -9.06
CA ARG A 18 -4.41 13.36 -10.50
C ARG A 18 -5.59 12.66 -11.16
N LEU A 19 -6.27 11.78 -10.43
CA LEU A 19 -7.53 11.15 -10.83
C LEU A 19 -8.76 12.07 -10.66
N ASN A 20 -8.58 13.31 -10.19
CA ASN A 20 -9.66 14.25 -9.87
C ASN A 20 -10.68 13.70 -8.86
N LEU A 21 -10.22 12.91 -7.89
CA LEU A 21 -11.10 12.42 -6.83
C LEU A 21 -11.69 13.58 -6.02
N PRO A 22 -12.97 13.51 -5.60
CA PRO A 22 -13.57 14.53 -4.79
C PRO A 22 -12.86 14.65 -3.44
N ARG A 23 -12.97 15.83 -2.80
CA ARG A 23 -12.28 16.13 -1.53
C ARG A 23 -12.54 15.09 -0.42
N GLN A 24 -13.75 14.56 -0.36
CA GLN A 24 -14.12 13.55 0.63
C GLN A 24 -13.35 12.24 0.41
N ASP A 25 -13.18 11.83 -0.85
CA ASP A 25 -12.42 10.64 -1.22
C ASP A 25 -10.92 10.83 -0.98
N LEU A 26 -10.38 12.03 -1.24
CA LEU A 26 -8.99 12.36 -0.91
C LEU A 26 -8.72 12.28 0.60
N GLN A 27 -9.66 12.76 1.42
CA GLN A 27 -9.57 12.66 2.88
C GLN A 27 -9.66 11.20 3.35
N LEU A 28 -10.51 10.40 2.71
CA LEU A 28 -10.63 8.99 3.02
C LEU A 28 -9.36 8.20 2.65
N LEU A 29 -8.81 8.49 1.47
CA LEU A 29 -7.55 7.95 0.98
C LEU A 29 -6.40 8.32 1.92
N GLU A 30 -6.36 9.57 2.41
CA GLU A 30 -5.39 10.04 3.38
C GLU A 30 -5.43 9.23 4.69
N TYR A 31 -6.62 9.08 5.30
CA TYR A 31 -6.72 8.37 6.58
C TYR A 31 -6.37 6.90 6.47
N GLY A 32 -6.90 6.21 5.46
CA GLY A 32 -6.63 4.78 5.38
C GLY A 32 -5.26 4.46 4.77
N ALA A 33 -4.64 5.34 3.97
CA ALA A 33 -3.23 5.20 3.61
C ALA A 33 -2.31 5.38 4.84
N PHE A 34 -2.62 6.33 5.73
CA PHE A 34 -1.85 6.51 6.95
C PHE A 34 -1.96 5.30 7.89
N LEU A 35 -3.14 4.68 7.94
CA LEU A 35 -3.50 3.59 8.84
C LEU A 35 -3.40 2.19 8.22
N HIS A 36 -2.91 2.03 6.98
CA HIS A 36 -2.95 0.74 6.26
C HIS A 36 -2.29 -0.41 7.03
N ASP A 37 -1.23 -0.08 7.76
CA ASP A 37 -0.40 -1.01 8.52
C ASP A 37 -0.82 -1.13 10.00
N ILE A 38 -1.93 -0.52 10.43
CA ILE A 38 -2.34 -0.48 11.86
C ILE A 38 -2.51 -1.88 12.47
N GLY A 39 -2.88 -2.88 11.66
CA GLY A 39 -2.99 -4.27 12.09
C GLY A 39 -1.66 -4.91 12.51
N LYS A 40 -0.51 -4.31 12.18
CA LYS A 40 0.80 -4.78 12.67
C LYS A 40 0.96 -4.63 14.18
N LEU A 41 0.05 -3.92 14.86
CA LEU A 41 -0.03 -3.88 16.33
C LEU A 41 -0.28 -5.26 16.96
N GLU A 42 -0.91 -6.18 16.21
CA GLU A 42 -1.17 -7.55 16.66
C GLU A 42 0.02 -8.50 16.42
N ILE A 43 1.09 -8.03 15.77
CA ILE A 43 2.28 -8.85 15.46
C ILE A 43 3.35 -8.61 16.53
N SER A 44 3.95 -9.70 17.01
CA SER A 44 5.03 -9.60 17.99
C SER A 44 6.23 -8.80 17.44
N ARG A 45 6.89 -8.05 18.33
CA ARG A 45 8.10 -7.29 17.98
C ARG A 45 9.24 -8.19 17.53
N GLU A 46 9.27 -9.44 18.00
CA GLU A 46 10.27 -10.42 17.59
C GLU A 46 10.15 -10.70 16.09
N ILE A 47 8.93 -11.01 15.62
CA ILE A 47 8.66 -11.27 14.19
C ILE A 47 8.97 -10.03 13.34
N LEU A 48 8.51 -8.84 13.77
CA LEU A 48 8.71 -7.61 12.98
C LEU A 48 10.19 -7.20 12.84
N ASN A 49 11.05 -7.59 13.78
CA ASN A 49 12.46 -7.15 13.83
C ASN A 49 13.50 -8.25 13.50
N LYS A 50 13.05 -9.45 13.06
CA LYS A 50 13.88 -10.61 12.69
C LYS A 50 14.87 -10.35 11.54
N LYS A 51 16.17 -10.15 11.83
CA LYS A 51 17.26 -9.87 10.86
C LYS A 51 17.55 -10.96 9.83
N ASP A 52 17.36 -12.21 10.18
CA ASP A 52 17.80 -13.36 9.37
C ASP A 52 16.73 -13.81 8.35
N GLY A 53 15.77 -12.94 8.04
CA GLY A 53 14.62 -13.25 7.20
C GLY A 53 13.44 -13.83 7.99
N LEU A 54 12.31 -13.94 7.30
CA LEU A 54 11.05 -14.43 7.85
C LEU A 54 10.81 -15.87 7.38
N LEU A 55 10.47 -16.75 8.31
CA LEU A 55 10.03 -18.11 8.01
C LEU A 55 8.61 -18.08 7.42
N GLU A 56 8.17 -19.19 6.84
CA GLU A 56 6.81 -19.31 6.31
C GLU A 56 5.74 -19.03 7.38
N GLU A 57 5.97 -19.50 8.61
CA GLU A 57 5.11 -19.24 9.76
C GLU A 57 5.03 -17.76 10.11
N ASP A 58 6.16 -17.04 10.04
CA ASP A 58 6.22 -15.59 10.27
C ASP A 58 5.42 -14.85 9.20
N TRP A 59 5.55 -15.27 7.93
CA TRP A 59 4.78 -14.72 6.82
C TRP A 59 3.28 -14.97 6.97
N ASN A 60 2.88 -16.15 7.44
CA ASN A 60 1.48 -16.48 7.68
C ASN A 60 0.84 -15.55 8.71
N ILE A 61 1.60 -15.15 9.74
CA ILE A 61 1.18 -14.15 10.74
C ILE A 61 1.16 -12.75 10.13
N ILE A 62 2.22 -12.34 9.42
CA ILE A 62 2.30 -11.01 8.81
C ILE A 62 1.15 -10.77 7.83
N ARG A 63 0.76 -11.78 7.04
CA ARG A 63 -0.35 -11.67 6.07
C ARG A 63 -1.72 -11.46 6.72
N GLN A 64 -1.85 -11.61 8.04
CA GLN A 64 -3.10 -11.32 8.76
C GLN A 64 -3.30 -9.84 9.07
N HIS A 65 -2.26 -9.00 9.00
CA HIS A 65 -2.39 -7.60 9.40
C HIS A 65 -3.44 -6.78 8.63
N PRO A 66 -3.79 -7.05 7.35
CA PRO A 66 -4.89 -6.32 6.71
C PRO A 66 -6.23 -6.64 7.38
N GLN A 67 -6.44 -7.90 7.77
CA GLN A 67 -7.66 -8.31 8.48
C GLN A 67 -7.72 -7.70 9.88
N TRP A 68 -6.63 -7.77 10.65
CA TRP A 68 -6.56 -7.11 11.96
C TRP A 68 -6.73 -5.60 11.86
N GLY A 69 -6.14 -4.97 10.83
CA GLY A 69 -6.32 -3.55 10.56
C GLY A 69 -7.80 -3.21 10.30
N ALA A 70 -8.48 -4.01 9.48
CA ALA A 70 -9.91 -3.87 9.27
C ALA A 70 -10.72 -4.00 10.57
N GLU A 71 -10.43 -4.97 11.43
CA GLU A 71 -11.09 -5.13 12.73
C GLU A 71 -10.88 -3.93 13.66
N ILE A 72 -9.66 -3.41 13.76
CA ILE A 72 -9.34 -2.22 14.56
C ILE A 72 -10.17 -1.03 14.09
N LEU A 73 -10.25 -0.80 12.77
CA LEU A 73 -10.97 0.33 12.20
C LEU A 73 -12.50 0.24 12.38
N LYS A 74 -13.09 -0.96 12.52
CA LYS A 74 -14.55 -1.12 12.74
C LYS A 74 -15.05 -0.41 14.00
N SER A 75 -14.18 -0.27 15.00
CA SER A 75 -14.51 0.38 16.28
C SER A 75 -14.74 1.89 16.16
N VAL A 76 -14.23 2.53 15.10
CA VAL A 76 -14.33 3.97 14.88
C VAL A 76 -15.23 4.26 13.69
N ALA A 77 -16.44 4.77 13.95
CA ALA A 77 -17.47 4.96 12.93
C ALA A 77 -17.01 5.79 11.72
N SER A 78 -16.22 6.84 11.95
CA SER A 78 -15.69 7.71 10.89
C SER A 78 -14.63 7.04 10.00
N LEU A 79 -14.01 5.94 10.46
CA LEU A 79 -12.97 5.21 9.71
C LEU A 79 -13.51 3.99 8.97
N LYS A 80 -14.77 3.60 9.20
CA LYS A 80 -15.39 2.47 8.49
C LYS A 80 -15.28 2.53 6.96
N PRO A 81 -15.43 3.70 6.30
CA PRO A 81 -15.26 3.78 4.86
C PRO A 81 -13.84 3.42 4.37
N ALA A 82 -12.82 3.47 5.25
CA ALA A 82 -11.43 3.17 4.90
C ALA A 82 -11.12 1.67 4.96
N ILE A 83 -12.00 0.88 5.58
CA ILE A 83 -11.79 -0.55 5.81
C ILE A 83 -11.46 -1.32 4.51
N PRO A 84 -12.19 -1.15 3.40
CA PRO A 84 -11.87 -1.89 2.17
C PRO A 84 -10.45 -1.59 1.67
N MET A 85 -10.01 -0.34 1.77
CA MET A 85 -8.65 0.02 1.38
C MET A 85 -7.61 -0.68 2.25
N VAL A 86 -7.78 -0.67 3.58
CA VAL A 86 -6.86 -1.34 4.51
C VAL A 86 -6.91 -2.86 4.36
N LEU A 87 -8.08 -3.45 4.11
CA LEU A 87 -8.23 -4.89 4.01
C LEU A 87 -7.59 -5.48 2.74
N TYR A 88 -7.67 -4.76 1.62
CA TYR A 88 -7.30 -5.28 0.30
C TYR A 88 -6.02 -4.67 -0.29
N HIS A 89 -5.26 -3.86 0.45
CA HIS A 89 -4.07 -3.19 -0.08
C HIS A 89 -2.91 -4.12 -0.48
N HIS A 90 -3.01 -5.42 -0.18
CA HIS A 90 -2.08 -6.46 -0.62
C HIS A 90 -2.65 -7.40 -1.68
N GLU A 91 -3.84 -7.11 -2.20
CA GLU A 91 -4.32 -7.77 -3.40
C GLU A 91 -3.45 -7.37 -4.61
N ASN A 92 -3.15 -8.34 -5.46
CA ASN A 92 -2.46 -8.11 -6.73
C ASN A 92 -3.50 -8.09 -7.83
N TYR A 93 -3.31 -7.21 -8.82
CA TYR A 93 -4.25 -7.01 -9.92
C TYR A 93 -4.59 -8.30 -10.71
N ASP A 94 -3.69 -9.28 -10.75
CA ASP A 94 -3.87 -10.59 -11.39
C ASP A 94 -4.57 -11.66 -10.54
N GLY A 95 -4.85 -11.37 -9.26
CA GLY A 95 -5.48 -12.28 -8.31
C GLY A 95 -4.51 -13.14 -7.49
N THR A 96 -3.19 -12.93 -7.62
CA THR A 96 -2.17 -13.68 -6.84
C THR A 96 -1.91 -13.10 -5.43
N GLY A 97 -2.62 -12.02 -5.07
CA GLY A 97 -2.46 -11.33 -3.80
C GLY A 97 -3.24 -11.99 -2.66
N TYR A 98 -3.35 -11.25 -1.56
CA TYR A 98 -4.03 -11.70 -0.35
C TYR A 98 -4.78 -10.50 0.27
N PRO A 99 -5.80 -10.74 1.13
CA PRO A 99 -6.20 -12.01 1.73
C PRO A 99 -7.18 -12.88 0.94
N PHE A 100 -7.84 -12.36 -0.11
CA PHE A 100 -8.93 -13.03 -0.80
C PHE A 100 -8.64 -13.39 -2.26
N GLY A 101 -7.53 -12.89 -2.84
CA GLY A 101 -7.17 -13.17 -4.23
C GLY A 101 -8.10 -12.47 -5.22
N LEU A 102 -8.54 -11.25 -4.87
CA LEU A 102 -9.40 -10.44 -5.73
C LEU A 102 -8.64 -10.05 -7.01
N LYS A 103 -9.34 -9.99 -8.15
CA LYS A 103 -8.72 -9.73 -9.44
C LYS A 103 -9.27 -8.47 -10.10
N GLY A 104 -8.37 -7.69 -10.69
CA GLY A 104 -8.71 -6.51 -11.49
C GLY A 104 -9.59 -5.51 -10.73
N ASP A 105 -10.76 -5.22 -11.29
CA ASP A 105 -11.71 -4.24 -10.74
C ASP A 105 -12.50 -4.76 -9.53
N GLU A 106 -12.39 -6.04 -9.16
CA GLU A 106 -12.91 -6.53 -7.87
C GLU A 106 -12.17 -5.90 -6.68
N ILE A 107 -10.92 -5.46 -6.90
CA ILE A 107 -10.14 -4.73 -5.91
C ILE A 107 -10.63 -3.27 -5.86
N PRO A 108 -11.05 -2.76 -4.69
CA PRO A 108 -11.50 -1.38 -4.56
C PRO A 108 -10.44 -0.39 -5.06
N LEU A 109 -10.87 0.68 -5.73
CA LEU A 109 -9.98 1.68 -6.33
C LEU A 109 -8.92 2.18 -5.33
N PHE A 110 -9.31 2.50 -4.10
CA PHE A 110 -8.38 3.03 -3.11
C PHE A 110 -7.35 1.99 -2.63
N ALA A 111 -7.69 0.70 -2.62
CA ALA A 111 -6.73 -0.37 -2.39
C ALA A 111 -5.73 -0.49 -3.56
N ARG A 112 -6.19 -0.34 -4.80
CA ARG A 112 -5.31 -0.32 -5.99
C ARG A 112 -4.34 0.86 -5.98
N ILE A 113 -4.81 2.05 -5.60
CA ILE A 113 -3.97 3.24 -5.40
C ILE A 113 -2.92 2.96 -4.32
N LEU A 114 -3.37 2.47 -3.16
CA LEU A 114 -2.51 2.22 -2.02
C LEU A 114 -1.45 1.15 -2.32
N ARG A 115 -1.80 0.10 -3.08
CA ARG A 115 -0.86 -0.95 -3.50
C ARG A 115 0.34 -0.39 -4.25
N VAL A 116 0.12 0.58 -5.15
CA VAL A 116 1.19 1.23 -5.91
C VAL A 116 2.02 2.15 -5.00
N ALA A 117 1.36 2.99 -4.20
CA ALA A 117 2.02 3.94 -3.30
C ALA A 117 2.88 3.23 -2.23
N ASP A 118 2.35 2.19 -1.58
CA ASP A 118 3.05 1.38 -0.57
C ASP A 118 4.26 0.68 -1.17
N SER A 119 4.08 0.01 -2.31
CA SER A 119 5.16 -0.73 -2.97
C SER A 119 6.29 0.20 -3.42
N PHE A 120 5.97 1.36 -3.98
CA PHE A 120 6.99 2.35 -4.34
C PHE A 120 7.81 2.77 -3.13
N ASP A 121 7.16 3.20 -2.04
CA ASP A 121 7.87 3.63 -0.84
C ASP A 121 8.68 2.48 -0.23
N ALA A 122 8.15 1.26 -0.26
CA ALA A 122 8.82 0.06 0.21
C ALA A 122 10.11 -0.25 -0.56
N ILE A 123 10.11 -0.05 -1.88
CA ILE A 123 11.24 -0.31 -2.77
C ILE A 123 12.34 0.75 -2.60
N VAL A 124 11.98 2.03 -2.48
CA VAL A 124 12.95 3.14 -2.42
C VAL A 124 13.42 3.48 -1.00
N SER A 125 12.75 2.96 0.03
CA SER A 125 13.12 3.18 1.42
C SER A 125 14.02 2.07 1.96
N ASN A 126 14.94 2.45 2.85
CA ASN A 126 15.77 1.48 3.57
C ASN A 126 14.89 0.64 4.52
N ARG A 127 14.87 -0.69 4.37
CA ARG A 127 14.15 -1.61 5.26
C ARG A 127 15.14 -2.61 5.87
N PRO A 128 14.81 -3.22 7.04
CA PRO A 128 15.73 -4.14 7.73
C PRO A 128 16.28 -5.29 6.87
N TYR A 129 15.57 -5.68 5.80
CA TYR A 129 15.89 -6.85 4.96
C TYR A 129 16.11 -6.50 3.47
N SER A 130 16.10 -5.22 3.09
CA SER A 130 16.28 -4.82 1.68
C SER A 130 17.00 -3.48 1.56
N SER A 131 18.04 -3.45 0.72
CA SER A 131 18.68 -2.21 0.31
C SER A 131 17.74 -1.38 -0.56
N PRO A 132 17.68 -0.05 -0.38
CA PRO A 132 16.83 0.80 -1.20
C PRO A 132 17.30 0.76 -2.67
N MET A 133 16.34 0.69 -3.57
CA MET A 133 16.56 0.80 -5.01
C MET A 133 16.49 2.28 -5.44
N ALA A 134 17.20 2.65 -6.51
CA ALA A 134 17.09 4.00 -7.06
C ALA A 134 15.66 4.27 -7.55
N GLN A 135 15.18 5.50 -7.42
CA GLN A 135 13.80 5.84 -7.79
C GLN A 135 13.48 5.47 -9.25
N GLU A 136 14.40 5.74 -10.18
CA GLU A 136 14.20 5.38 -11.59
C GLU A 136 14.03 3.88 -11.81
N GLU A 137 14.76 3.05 -11.08
CA GLU A 137 14.64 1.59 -11.13
C GLU A 137 13.33 1.13 -10.50
N ALA A 138 12.91 1.75 -9.40
CA ALA A 138 11.62 1.47 -8.77
C ALA A 138 10.45 1.79 -9.73
N LEU A 139 10.52 2.91 -10.45
CA LEU A 139 9.52 3.27 -11.47
C LEU A 139 9.49 2.28 -12.64
N LYS A 140 10.67 1.80 -13.09
CA LYS A 140 10.77 0.74 -14.10
C LYS A 140 10.15 -0.57 -13.59
N GLU A 141 10.37 -0.91 -12.32
CA GLU A 141 9.82 -2.13 -11.73
C GLU A 141 8.29 -2.07 -11.58
N LEU A 142 7.74 -0.92 -11.18
CA LEU A 142 6.28 -0.70 -11.18
C LEU A 142 5.70 -0.84 -12.59
N ALA A 143 6.35 -0.25 -13.60
CA ALA A 143 5.93 -0.39 -14.99
C ALA A 143 6.00 -1.84 -15.48
N ARG A 144 7.04 -2.59 -15.09
CA ARG A 144 7.22 -4.01 -15.44
C ARG A 144 6.13 -4.90 -14.83
N CYS A 145 5.70 -4.59 -13.61
CA CYS A 145 4.65 -5.32 -12.88
C CYS A 145 3.22 -4.78 -13.13
N SER A 146 3.06 -3.86 -14.08
CA SER A 146 1.77 -3.35 -14.52
C SER A 146 0.93 -4.46 -15.15
N GLY A 147 -0.32 -4.61 -14.69
CA GLY A 147 -1.25 -5.65 -15.13
C GLY A 147 -1.10 -6.99 -14.42
N SER A 148 -0.01 -7.20 -13.66
CA SER A 148 0.16 -8.34 -12.76
C SER A 148 -0.07 -7.94 -11.31
N GLN A 149 0.92 -7.30 -10.67
CA GLN A 149 0.77 -6.86 -9.28
C GLN A 149 -0.06 -5.58 -9.17
N TYR A 150 0.07 -4.70 -10.16
CA TYR A 150 -0.48 -3.34 -10.09
C TYR A 150 -1.52 -3.10 -11.18
N ASP A 151 -2.52 -2.28 -10.85
CA ASP A 151 -3.45 -1.77 -11.84
C ASP A 151 -2.72 -0.90 -12.89
N PRO A 152 -2.81 -1.22 -14.19
CA PRO A 152 -2.17 -0.45 -15.24
C PRO A 152 -2.53 1.04 -15.27
N GLN A 153 -3.78 1.39 -14.96
CA GLN A 153 -4.24 2.77 -14.95
C GLN A 153 -3.58 3.55 -13.81
N ILE A 154 -3.51 2.94 -12.62
CA ILE A 154 -2.88 3.55 -11.45
C ILE A 154 -1.37 3.69 -11.65
N VAL A 155 -0.71 2.69 -12.23
CA VAL A 155 0.73 2.78 -12.57
C VAL A 155 0.97 3.94 -13.54
N ALA A 156 0.18 4.04 -14.61
CA ALA A 156 0.31 5.13 -15.58
C ALA A 156 0.18 6.50 -14.89
N VAL A 157 -0.85 6.68 -14.06
CA VAL A 157 -1.05 7.92 -13.29
C VAL A 157 0.13 8.20 -12.35
N PHE A 158 0.61 7.19 -11.63
CA PHE A 158 1.72 7.36 -10.70
C PHE A 158 3.02 7.77 -11.42
N LEU A 159 3.33 7.17 -12.57
CA LEU A 159 4.49 7.57 -13.37
C LEU A 159 4.40 9.03 -13.84
N GLU A 160 3.20 9.53 -14.13
CA GLU A 160 3.01 10.93 -14.49
C GLU A 160 3.08 11.87 -13.29
N VAL A 161 2.58 11.46 -12.12
CA VAL A 161 2.75 12.17 -10.85
C VAL A 161 4.24 12.36 -10.53
N MET A 162 5.02 11.29 -10.67
CA MET A 162 6.46 11.30 -10.37
C MET A 162 7.28 12.19 -11.31
N LYS A 163 6.79 12.47 -12.52
CA LYS A 163 7.40 13.47 -13.42
C LYS A 163 7.10 14.91 -13.01
N SER A 164 5.96 15.15 -12.34
CA SER A 164 5.51 16.49 -11.94
C SER A 164 6.01 16.92 -10.56
N ILE A 165 6.32 15.97 -9.67
CA ILE A 165 6.93 16.27 -8.38
C ILE A 165 8.37 16.74 -8.64
N LYS A 166 8.68 18.00 -8.31
CA LYS A 166 10.06 18.49 -8.34
C LYS A 166 10.88 17.64 -7.37
N LEU A 167 11.78 16.85 -7.93
CA LEU A 167 12.75 16.06 -7.18
C LEU A 167 13.64 17.04 -6.40
N TYR A 168 13.64 16.91 -5.06
CA TYR A 168 14.57 17.62 -4.18
C TYR A 168 15.92 16.91 -4.14
#